data_AF-A0A0B8WHC5-F1
#
_entry.id   AF-A0A0B8WHC5-F1
#
_cell.length_a   1.000
_cell.length_b   1.000
_cell.length_c   1.000
_cell.angle_alpha   90.00
_cell.angle_beta   90.00
_cell.angle_gamma   90.00
#
_symmetry.space_group_name_H-M   'P 1'
#
loop_
_entity.id
_entity.type
_entity.pdbx_description
1 polymer ?
#
loop_
_entity_poly.entity_id
_entity_poly.type
_entity_poly.pdbx_seq_one_letter_code
_entity_poly.pdbx_strand_id
1 'polypeptide(L)'
;MKFNALRYLILPWFVLFCSIIAALILDGTVIHFLPFVYKYDLVLIGAGVALCLYFNFRTLTKAGIWLAYNLPVHLRTNPWWWFARAGIAIAFAYLIYGMGTADWAPVVWQAAVIPVVSMICLFTAIRSLLGPVLVWCSKVAFSRISAFVLSWPIFLLVPVVALFLGRTIATAYRESRPDFAFTQRAENTAYTEQASREEVTPTSLSIAAVSNVAKDLKQAADADRSCHDKSKLIQRTLTPQGDADAVFWAIKAVSCAEIKSVVGLPKLAEIMLKHPNSTVRAAAISQMLQFGIPNVKQIGYLLVKRITEKEPLPVIEASSLVMLKLGDEERAWVGKRLTNLLDTPKTSALASKILVSELKKEDVVTKFVANNLTEDSPEKDLAISMVCSLPAKARQFSEEQINVIVASLKTGDPQDPAVKALVCLGPMGFRVLQKEIFTPQRTDKSLAARAFATVEWQDSQSVLETASSCIHDQDDRVRAWCSQALGQSGASAIPNILKLLQSDDQTLKAVATRALSFFDDPAAKDRLMEERTKNSGWMANKKNLEWARAIDQALVNMEVSQH
;
A
#
# COMPACT_ATOMS: atom_id res chain seq x y z
N MET A 1 -24.27 39.84 14.86
CA MET A 1 -24.39 38.58 15.64
C MET A 1 -24.56 37.30 14.80
N LYS A 2 -24.38 37.30 13.47
CA LYS A 2 -24.63 36.10 12.62
C LYS A 2 -23.43 35.14 12.47
N PHE A 3 -22.19 35.62 12.57
CA PHE A 3 -20.98 34.77 12.36
C PHE A 3 -20.50 34.07 13.65
N ASN A 4 -20.61 34.74 14.80
CA ASN A 4 -20.11 34.21 16.07
C ASN A 4 -20.91 32.97 16.54
N ALA A 5 -22.24 32.97 16.38
CA ALA A 5 -23.06 31.82 16.78
C ALA A 5 -22.76 30.57 15.95
N LEU A 6 -22.49 30.72 14.65
CA LEU A 6 -22.10 29.62 13.77
C LEU A 6 -20.71 29.09 14.13
N ARG A 7 -19.75 29.98 14.45
CA ARG A 7 -18.42 29.60 14.92
C ARG A 7 -18.46 28.80 16.23
N TYR A 8 -19.25 29.23 17.21
CA TYR A 8 -19.41 28.49 18.48
C TYR A 8 -20.10 27.12 18.30
N LEU A 9 -20.86 26.94 17.22
CA LEU A 9 -21.56 25.69 16.93
C LEU A 9 -20.73 24.72 16.09
N ILE A 10 -19.83 25.19 15.21
CA ILE A 10 -19.00 24.33 14.34
C ILE A 10 -17.66 23.98 14.99
N LEU A 11 -17.05 24.91 15.73
CA LEU A 11 -15.71 24.75 16.29
C LEU A 11 -15.55 23.51 17.21
N PRO A 12 -16.51 23.16 18.09
CA PRO A 12 -16.36 21.98 18.96
C PRO A 12 -16.35 20.65 18.19
N TRP A 13 -17.11 20.58 17.10
CA TRP A 13 -17.16 19.40 16.23
C TRP A 13 -15.90 19.26 15.39
N PHE A 14 -15.37 20.39 14.92
CA PHE A 14 -14.08 20.42 14.23
C PHE A 14 -12.95 19.97 15.16
N VAL A 15 -12.94 20.42 16.41
CA VAL A 15 -11.94 20.00 17.42
C VAL A 15 -12.05 18.49 17.72
N LEU A 16 -13.26 17.96 17.94
CA LEU A 16 -13.46 16.52 18.15
C LEU A 16 -12.95 15.69 16.96
N PHE A 17 -13.23 16.14 15.73
CA PHE A 17 -12.77 15.49 14.51
C PHE A 17 -11.23 15.53 14.39
N CYS A 18 -10.61 16.68 14.63
CA CYS A 18 -9.15 16.80 14.66
C CYS A 18 -8.53 15.91 15.75
N SER A 19 -9.16 15.78 16.92
CA SER A 19 -8.68 14.89 18.00
C SER A 19 -8.74 13.41 17.61
N ILE A 20 -9.79 12.98 16.90
CA ILE A 20 -9.93 11.60 16.42
C ILE A 20 -8.94 11.32 15.28
N ILE A 21 -8.78 12.25 14.34
CA ILE A 21 -7.74 12.14 13.30
C ILE A 21 -6.35 12.10 13.92
N ALA A 22 -6.06 12.97 14.89
CA ALA A 22 -4.78 12.97 15.58
C ALA A 22 -4.52 11.63 16.28
N ALA A 23 -5.50 11.08 17.00
CA ALA A 23 -5.40 9.77 17.63
C ALA A 23 -5.16 8.64 16.60
N LEU A 24 -5.87 8.66 15.46
CA LEU A 24 -5.73 7.65 14.41
C LEU A 24 -4.42 7.80 13.61
N ILE A 25 -3.91 9.02 13.41
CA ILE A 25 -2.59 9.25 12.84
C ILE A 25 -1.52 8.77 13.82
N LEU A 26 -1.68 9.02 15.12
CA LEU A 26 -0.76 8.54 16.15
C LEU A 26 -0.76 7.01 16.28
N ASP A 27 -1.89 6.33 16.04
CA ASP A 27 -2.01 4.86 16.00
C ASP A 27 -1.53 4.25 14.66
N GLY A 28 -1.58 5.04 13.57
CA GLY A 28 -1.19 4.62 12.21
C GLY A 28 0.22 5.04 11.76
N THR A 29 0.88 5.96 12.48
CA THR A 29 2.26 6.38 12.21
C THR A 29 3.20 5.76 13.24
N VAL A 30 4.28 5.19 12.74
CA VAL A 30 5.43 4.71 13.53
C VAL A 30 6.14 5.91 14.16
N ILE A 31 5.52 6.58 15.12
CA ILE A 31 6.20 7.47 16.06
C ILE A 31 6.23 6.74 17.41
N HIS A 32 7.02 5.67 17.47
CA HIS A 32 7.31 4.94 18.71
C HIS A 32 8.19 5.72 19.71
N PHE A 33 8.52 6.99 19.43
CA PHE A 33 9.42 7.78 20.28
C PHE A 33 8.78 8.26 21.60
N LEU A 34 7.46 8.15 21.76
CA LEU A 34 6.73 8.59 22.95
C LEU A 34 5.76 7.51 23.46
N PRO A 35 6.26 6.48 24.18
CA PRO A 35 5.42 5.46 24.82
C PRO A 35 4.41 6.04 25.84
N PHE A 36 4.52 7.33 26.16
CA PHE A 36 3.60 8.04 27.04
C PHE A 36 2.22 8.29 26.41
N VAL A 37 2.08 8.36 25.08
CA VAL A 37 0.83 8.82 24.42
C VAL A 37 -0.22 7.70 24.31
N TYR A 38 0.20 6.45 24.13
CA TYR A 38 -0.68 5.27 23.96
C TYR A 38 -1.65 5.02 25.14
N LYS A 39 -1.30 5.51 26.34
CA LYS A 39 -2.14 5.32 27.54
C LYS A 39 -3.32 6.30 27.62
N TYR A 40 -3.39 7.29 26.72
CA TYR A 40 -4.33 8.41 26.81
C TYR A 40 -5.29 8.55 25.62
N ASP A 41 -5.33 7.63 24.66
CA ASP A 41 -6.27 7.75 23.51
C ASP A 41 -7.73 7.80 23.94
N LEU A 42 -8.10 6.95 24.91
CA LEU A 42 -9.45 6.96 25.49
C LEU A 42 -9.72 8.27 26.27
N VAL A 43 -8.67 8.86 26.87
CA VAL A 43 -8.75 10.12 27.62
C VAL A 43 -8.88 11.30 26.66
N LEU A 44 -8.18 11.29 25.51
CA LEU A 44 -8.25 12.32 24.48
C LEU A 44 -9.61 12.33 23.79
N ILE A 45 -10.13 11.13 23.44
CA ILE A 45 -11.47 10.96 22.90
C ILE A 45 -12.52 11.37 23.94
N GLY A 46 -12.36 10.94 25.20
CA GLY A 46 -13.23 11.33 26.31
C GLY A 46 -13.26 12.83 26.55
N ALA A 47 -12.10 13.50 26.51
CA ALA A 47 -11.98 14.95 26.65
C ALA A 47 -12.64 15.68 25.48
N GLY A 48 -12.45 15.21 24.24
CA GLY A 48 -13.12 15.74 23.06
C GLY A 48 -14.64 15.64 23.13
N VAL A 49 -15.16 14.49 23.59
CA VAL A 49 -16.60 14.26 23.79
C VAL A 49 -17.15 15.18 24.89
N ALA A 50 -16.46 15.30 26.02
CA ALA A 50 -16.86 16.19 27.11
C ALA A 50 -16.89 17.67 26.69
N LEU A 51 -15.89 18.11 25.93
CA LEU A 51 -15.82 19.47 25.40
C LEU A 51 -16.97 19.74 24.41
N CYS A 52 -17.26 18.78 23.53
CA CYS A 52 -18.36 18.86 22.57
C CYS A 52 -19.73 18.96 23.26
N LEU A 53 -19.96 18.14 24.30
CA LEU A 53 -21.19 18.20 25.10
C LEU A 53 -21.32 19.54 25.84
N TYR A 54 -20.23 20.04 26.43
CA TYR A 54 -20.21 21.33 27.13
C TYR A 54 -20.54 22.50 26.20
N PHE A 55 -19.90 22.58 25.02
CA PHE A 55 -20.17 23.65 24.07
C PHE A 55 -21.55 23.52 23.41
N ASN A 56 -22.05 22.31 23.12
CA ASN A 56 -23.43 22.12 22.65
C ASN A 56 -24.45 22.58 23.69
N PHE A 57 -24.23 22.26 24.97
CA PHE A 57 -25.07 22.75 26.07
C PHE A 57 -25.06 24.29 26.16
N ARG A 58 -23.88 24.90 26.07
CA ARG A 58 -23.71 26.37 26.08
C ARG A 58 -24.34 27.05 24.85
N THR A 59 -24.37 26.35 23.72
CA THR A 59 -24.93 26.90 22.47
C THR A 59 -26.45 26.73 22.45
N LEU A 60 -27.00 25.61 22.94
CA LEU A 60 -28.43 25.42 23.12
C LEU A 60 -29.03 26.47 24.08
N THR A 61 -28.30 26.83 25.14
CA THR A 61 -28.72 27.86 26.10
C THR A 61 -28.72 29.28 25.55
N LYS A 62 -27.88 29.61 24.55
CA LYS A 62 -27.81 30.95 23.93
C LYS A 62 -28.53 31.06 22.59
N ALA A 63 -28.57 30.00 21.79
CA ALA A 63 -29.11 30.00 20.44
C ALA A 63 -30.55 29.49 20.36
N GLY A 64 -31.02 28.64 21.28
CA GLY A 64 -32.38 28.07 21.23
C GLY A 64 -33.49 29.12 21.23
N ILE A 65 -33.32 30.20 21.99
CA ILE A 65 -34.26 31.33 22.08
C ILE A 65 -34.24 32.17 20.78
N TRP A 66 -33.07 32.39 20.20
CA TRP A 66 -32.90 33.17 18.97
C TRP A 66 -33.34 32.43 17.69
N LEU A 67 -33.12 31.10 17.65
CA LEU A 67 -33.48 30.26 16.50
C LEU A 67 -34.99 30.13 16.36
N ALA A 68 -35.71 29.91 17.47
CA ALA A 68 -37.17 29.81 17.49
C ALA A 68 -37.83 31.05 16.86
N TYR A 69 -37.28 32.24 17.11
CA TYR A 69 -37.81 33.51 16.61
C TYR A 69 -37.55 33.77 15.11
N ASN A 70 -36.42 33.29 14.58
CA ASN A 70 -35.99 33.53 13.19
C ASN A 70 -36.28 32.38 12.20
N LEU A 71 -36.94 31.31 12.66
CA LEU A 71 -37.30 30.18 11.82
C LEU A 71 -38.37 30.57 10.77
N PRO A 72 -38.17 30.22 9.47
CA PRO A 72 -39.18 30.42 8.43
C PRO A 72 -40.53 29.80 8.81
N VAL A 73 -41.63 30.49 8.53
CA VAL A 73 -42.99 30.12 8.97
C VAL A 73 -43.35 28.67 8.65
N HIS A 74 -42.97 28.17 7.46
CA HIS A 74 -43.25 26.80 7.01
C HIS A 74 -42.58 25.69 7.86
N LEU A 75 -41.40 25.96 8.45
CA LEU A 75 -40.69 25.01 9.34
C LEU A 75 -41.25 25.04 10.77
N ARG A 76 -42.02 26.06 11.12
CA ARG A 76 -42.65 26.22 12.44
C ARG A 76 -44.04 25.58 12.49
N THR A 77 -44.73 25.51 11.35
CA THR A 77 -46.12 25.01 11.25
C THR A 77 -46.21 23.53 10.89
N ASN A 78 -45.26 22.97 10.15
CA ASN A 78 -45.30 21.58 9.73
C ASN A 78 -44.03 20.80 10.13
N PRO A 79 -44.09 19.94 11.18
CA PRO A 79 -42.93 19.19 11.67
C PRO A 79 -42.41 18.13 10.69
N TRP A 80 -43.20 17.72 9.70
CA TRP A 80 -42.82 16.68 8.73
C TRP A 80 -41.59 17.07 7.89
N TRP A 81 -41.40 18.37 7.60
CA TRP A 81 -40.23 18.86 6.86
C TRP A 81 -38.90 18.63 7.57
N TRP A 82 -38.90 18.55 8.90
CA TRP A 82 -37.72 18.22 9.69
C TRP A 82 -37.32 16.75 9.52
N PHE A 83 -38.29 15.85 9.57
CA PHE A 83 -38.06 14.42 9.36
C PHE A 83 -37.68 14.12 7.90
N ALA A 84 -38.30 14.79 6.93
CA ALA A 84 -37.94 14.66 5.51
C ALA A 84 -36.48 15.07 5.25
N ARG A 85 -36.01 16.19 5.82
CA ARG A 85 -34.60 16.62 5.71
C ARG A 85 -33.63 15.64 6.36
N ALA A 86 -34.00 15.08 7.52
CA ALA A 86 -33.20 14.04 8.17
C ALA A 86 -33.12 12.77 7.31
N GLY A 87 -34.26 12.33 6.75
CA GLY A 87 -34.33 11.16 5.88
C GLY A 87 -33.49 11.32 4.61
N ILE A 88 -33.55 12.49 3.96
CA ILE A 88 -32.73 12.79 2.76
C ILE A 88 -31.23 12.75 3.12
N ALA A 89 -30.82 13.34 4.24
CA ALA A 89 -29.43 13.34 4.66
C ALA A 89 -28.91 11.93 4.98
N ILE A 90 -29.73 11.08 5.61
CA ILE A 90 -29.39 9.68 5.88
C ILE A 90 -29.32 8.87 4.58
N ALA A 91 -30.28 9.03 3.67
CA ALA A 91 -30.28 8.35 2.38
C ALA A 91 -29.05 8.72 1.54
N PHE A 92 -28.66 10.00 1.54
CA PHE A 92 -27.47 10.47 0.84
C PHE A 92 -26.17 9.93 1.46
N ALA A 93 -26.10 9.82 2.80
CA ALA A 93 -24.98 9.18 3.49
C ALA A 93 -24.86 7.68 3.12
N TYR A 94 -25.97 6.95 3.06
CA TYR A 94 -25.97 5.54 2.63
C TYR A 94 -25.57 5.37 1.16
N LEU A 95 -25.99 6.29 0.28
CA LEU A 95 -25.62 6.28 -1.14
C LEU A 95 -24.10 6.48 -1.31
N ILE A 96 -23.52 7.45 -0.59
CA ILE A 96 -22.07 7.71 -0.61
C ILE A 96 -21.30 6.55 0.00
N TYR A 97 -21.82 5.92 1.06
CA TYR A 97 -21.24 4.71 1.62
C TYR A 97 -21.20 3.57 0.59
N GLY A 98 -22.31 3.32 -0.12
CA GLY A 98 -22.37 2.30 -1.16
C GLY A 98 -21.41 2.56 -2.32
N MET A 99 -21.20 3.82 -2.69
CA MET A 99 -20.17 4.22 -3.64
C MET A 99 -18.75 3.97 -3.11
N GLY A 100 -18.53 4.15 -1.80
CA GLY A 100 -17.25 3.92 -1.15
C GLY A 100 -16.83 2.47 -1.03
N THR A 101 -17.79 1.55 -0.96
CA THR A 101 -17.55 0.10 -0.96
C THR A 101 -17.32 -0.48 -2.37
N ALA A 102 -17.42 0.34 -3.41
CA ALA A 102 -17.20 -0.12 -4.77
C ALA A 102 -15.71 -0.19 -5.10
N ASP A 103 -15.28 -1.27 -5.75
CA ASP A 103 -13.87 -1.59 -6.02
C ASP A 103 -13.13 -0.54 -6.88
N TRP A 104 -13.87 0.35 -7.55
CA TRP A 104 -13.34 1.41 -8.40
C TRP A 104 -13.09 2.74 -7.66
N ALA A 105 -13.51 2.87 -6.39
CA ALA A 105 -13.37 4.11 -5.64
C ALA A 105 -11.90 4.37 -5.25
N PRO A 106 -11.30 5.52 -5.60
CA PRO A 106 -9.92 5.84 -5.23
C PRO A 106 -9.71 5.86 -3.71
N VAL A 107 -8.54 5.44 -3.24
CA VAL A 107 -8.19 5.40 -1.80
C VAL A 107 -8.37 6.77 -1.11
N VAL A 108 -8.08 7.87 -1.82
CA VAL A 108 -8.28 9.25 -1.31
C VAL A 108 -9.76 9.55 -1.04
N TRP A 109 -10.66 8.99 -1.85
CA TRP A 109 -12.11 9.12 -1.64
C TRP A 109 -12.56 8.38 -0.39
N GLN A 110 -12.05 7.16 -0.17
CA GLN A 110 -12.33 6.36 1.03
C GLN A 110 -11.76 6.98 2.30
N ALA A 111 -10.55 7.55 2.23
CA ALA A 111 -9.84 8.10 3.38
C ALA A 111 -10.25 9.52 3.77
N ALA A 112 -10.68 10.37 2.82
CA ALA A 112 -10.94 11.79 3.09
C ALA A 112 -12.35 12.24 2.71
N VAL A 113 -12.82 11.91 1.50
CA VAL A 113 -14.10 12.45 0.97
C VAL A 113 -15.30 11.82 1.67
N ILE A 114 -15.35 10.49 1.77
CA ILE A 114 -16.45 9.76 2.38
C ILE A 114 -16.64 10.13 3.86
N PRO A 115 -15.58 10.20 4.69
CA PRO A 115 -15.72 10.64 6.09
C PRO A 115 -16.23 12.06 6.23
N VAL A 116 -15.72 13.01 5.43
CA VAL A 116 -16.12 14.42 5.50
C VAL A 116 -17.57 14.60 5.06
N VAL A 117 -17.98 13.97 3.95
CA VAL A 117 -19.37 14.10 3.47
C VAL A 117 -20.35 13.38 4.41
N SER A 118 -19.97 12.21 4.94
CA SER A 118 -20.77 11.50 5.95
C SER A 118 -20.95 12.32 7.23
N MET A 119 -19.90 13.05 7.65
CA MET A 119 -19.97 13.98 8.79
C MET A 119 -20.96 15.11 8.54
N ILE A 120 -20.92 15.74 7.36
CA ILE A 120 -21.85 16.82 6.99
C ILE A 120 -23.29 16.30 6.95
N CYS A 121 -23.51 15.11 6.39
CA CYS A 121 -24.83 14.49 6.33
C CYS A 121 -25.36 14.15 7.73
N LEU A 122 -24.53 13.57 8.60
CA LEU A 122 -24.89 13.23 9.97
C LEU A 122 -25.23 14.49 10.78
N PHE A 123 -24.43 15.55 10.64
CA PHE A 123 -24.72 16.84 11.29
C PHE A 123 -26.07 17.40 10.83
N THR A 124 -26.36 17.29 9.54
CA THR A 124 -27.63 17.77 8.97
C THR A 124 -28.81 16.93 9.45
N ALA A 125 -28.65 15.62 9.58
CA ALA A 125 -29.66 14.70 10.12
C ALA A 125 -29.94 14.97 11.61
N ILE A 126 -28.89 15.06 12.44
CA ILE A 126 -28.96 15.37 13.86
C ILE A 126 -29.66 16.71 14.09
N ARG A 127 -29.23 17.76 13.38
CA ARG A 127 -29.86 19.09 13.47
C ARG A 127 -31.33 19.03 13.07
N SER A 128 -31.65 18.25 12.05
CA SER A 128 -33.02 18.17 11.56
C SER A 128 -33.94 17.45 12.54
N LEU A 129 -33.46 16.39 13.19
CA LEU A 129 -34.19 15.68 14.26
C LEU A 129 -34.33 16.51 15.55
N LEU A 130 -33.39 17.42 15.81
CA LEU A 130 -33.44 18.31 16.98
C LEU A 130 -34.46 19.45 16.80
N GLY A 131 -34.79 19.81 15.56
CA GLY A 131 -35.69 20.92 15.23
C GLY A 131 -37.07 20.84 15.89
N PRO A 132 -37.82 19.73 15.76
CA PRO A 132 -39.11 19.55 16.42
C PRO A 132 -39.05 19.64 17.94
N VAL A 133 -38.00 19.08 18.56
CA VAL A 133 -37.76 19.15 20.01
C VAL A 133 -37.55 20.61 20.43
N LEU A 134 -36.76 21.38 19.69
CA LEU A 134 -36.53 22.79 19.97
C LEU A 134 -37.80 23.65 19.80
N VAL A 135 -38.62 23.38 18.78
CA VAL A 135 -39.89 24.08 18.57
C VAL A 135 -40.86 23.76 19.70
N TRP A 136 -40.94 22.50 20.14
CA TRP A 136 -41.79 22.09 21.26
C TRP A 136 -41.31 22.70 22.59
N CYS A 137 -40.01 22.64 22.88
CA CYS A 137 -39.40 23.25 24.06
C CYS A 137 -39.57 24.78 24.09
N SER A 138 -39.71 25.45 22.94
CA SER A 138 -39.99 26.90 22.91
C SER A 138 -41.39 27.26 23.41
N LYS A 139 -42.33 26.31 23.44
CA LYS A 139 -43.71 26.49 23.91
C LYS A 139 -43.91 26.16 25.39
N VAL A 140 -42.98 25.46 26.02
CA VAL A 140 -43.09 24.99 27.41
C VAL A 140 -42.13 25.80 28.29
N ALA A 141 -42.67 26.48 29.31
CA ALA A 141 -41.90 27.39 30.19
C ALA A 141 -40.87 26.69 31.11
N PHE A 142 -40.73 25.37 31.03
CA PHE A 142 -39.93 24.53 31.92
C PHE A 142 -39.44 23.33 31.10
N SER A 143 -38.16 22.95 30.95
CA SER A 143 -36.89 23.34 31.55
C SER A 143 -35.80 23.03 30.51
N ARG A 144 -34.68 23.77 30.55
CA ARG A 144 -33.46 23.53 29.73
C ARG A 144 -32.91 22.10 29.85
N ILE A 145 -33.26 21.41 30.92
CA ILE A 145 -32.87 20.03 31.22
C ILE A 145 -33.67 19.04 30.35
N SER A 146 -34.94 19.30 30.08
CA SER A 146 -35.79 18.41 29.26
C SER A 146 -35.33 18.36 27.81
N ALA A 147 -34.93 19.50 27.23
CA ALA A 147 -34.33 19.56 25.88
C ALA A 147 -33.00 18.79 25.81
N PHE A 148 -32.23 18.80 26.89
CA PHE A 148 -30.97 18.08 26.99
C PHE A 148 -31.19 16.57 27.10
N VAL A 149 -32.10 16.13 27.97
CA VAL A 149 -32.44 14.71 28.15
C VAL A 149 -33.05 14.12 26.88
N LEU A 150 -33.94 14.85 26.19
CA LEU A 150 -34.56 14.40 24.94
C LEU A 150 -33.58 14.34 23.76
N SER A 151 -32.49 15.10 23.81
CA SER A 151 -31.46 15.09 22.76
C SER A 151 -30.30 14.14 23.04
N TRP A 152 -30.19 13.61 24.27
CA TRP A 152 -29.16 12.68 24.71
C TRP A 152 -29.00 11.43 23.81
N PRO A 153 -30.07 10.74 23.36
CA PRO A 153 -29.93 9.58 22.47
C PRO A 153 -29.31 9.93 21.12
N ILE A 154 -29.57 11.16 20.63
CA ILE A 154 -29.03 11.66 19.35
C ILE A 154 -27.52 11.91 19.46
N PHE A 155 -27.04 12.36 20.63
CA PHE A 155 -25.62 12.56 20.88
C PHE A 155 -24.86 11.26 21.16
N LEU A 156 -25.50 10.24 21.74
CA LEU A 156 -24.89 8.91 21.94
C LEU A 156 -24.57 8.16 20.64
N LEU A 157 -25.24 8.51 19.53
CA LEU A 157 -24.97 7.93 18.21
C LEU A 157 -23.65 8.44 17.60
N VAL A 158 -23.17 9.61 18.02
CA VAL A 158 -21.99 10.27 17.44
C VAL A 158 -20.68 9.49 17.69
N PRO A 159 -20.36 9.05 18.93
CA PRO A 159 -19.16 8.24 19.17
C PRO A 159 -19.17 6.92 18.42
N VAL A 160 -20.34 6.28 18.28
CA VAL A 160 -20.50 5.00 17.58
C VAL A 160 -20.19 5.18 16.08
N VAL A 161 -20.72 6.23 15.46
CA VAL A 161 -20.46 6.52 14.05
C VAL A 161 -19.02 6.96 13.82
N ALA A 162 -18.41 7.71 14.76
CA ALA A 162 -17.01 8.12 14.67
C ALA A 162 -16.04 6.94 14.79
N LEU A 163 -16.32 5.98 15.70
CA LEU A 163 -15.56 4.73 15.81
C LEU A 163 -15.71 3.85 14.57
N PHE A 164 -16.91 3.80 13.99
CA PHE A 164 -17.17 3.08 12.75
C PHE A 164 -16.38 3.69 11.58
N LEU A 165 -16.45 5.01 11.39
CA LEU A 165 -15.70 5.74 10.36
C LEU A 165 -14.19 5.59 10.56
N GLY A 166 -13.69 5.68 11.79
CA GLY A 166 -12.28 5.49 12.12
C GLY A 166 -11.77 4.10 11.75
N ARG A 167 -12.57 3.04 11.99
CA ARG A 167 -12.22 1.68 11.57
C ARG A 167 -12.15 1.54 10.05
N THR A 168 -13.11 2.09 9.32
CA THR A 168 -13.11 2.03 7.84
C THR A 168 -11.92 2.79 7.21
N ILE A 169 -11.51 3.92 7.81
CA ILE A 169 -10.33 4.67 7.35
C ILE A 169 -9.05 3.87 7.66
N ALA A 170 -8.94 3.29 8.85
CA ALA A 170 -7.78 2.48 9.24
C ALA A 170 -7.62 1.21 8.39
N THR A 171 -8.72 0.54 8.04
CA THR A 171 -8.70 -0.62 7.14
C THR A 171 -8.30 -0.21 5.72
N ALA A 172 -8.87 0.86 5.18
CA ALA A 172 -8.50 1.38 3.85
C ALA A 172 -7.04 1.85 3.80
N TYR A 173 -6.54 2.46 4.89
CA TYR A 173 -5.13 2.86 5.00
C TYR A 173 -4.18 1.65 5.01
N ARG A 174 -4.49 0.60 5.78
CA ARG A 174 -3.69 -0.64 5.80
C ARG A 174 -3.67 -1.37 4.46
N GLU A 175 -4.80 -1.41 3.77
CA GLU A 175 -4.90 -2.02 2.43
C GLU A 175 -4.13 -1.22 1.36
N SER A 176 -4.00 0.11 1.55
CA SER A 176 -3.25 0.98 0.63
C SER A 176 -1.71 0.91 0.79
N ARG A 177 -1.19 0.25 1.84
CA ARG A 177 0.26 0.09 2.07
C ARG A 177 0.64 -1.36 2.44
N PRO A 178 0.82 -2.26 1.45
CA PRO A 178 1.28 -3.63 1.70
C PRO A 178 2.72 -3.72 2.25
N ASP A 179 3.52 -2.66 2.10
CA ASP A 179 4.93 -2.62 2.52
C ASP A 179 5.11 -2.64 4.06
N PHE A 180 4.10 -2.22 4.83
CA PHE A 180 4.14 -2.25 6.30
C PHE A 180 3.99 -3.66 6.90
N ALA A 181 3.54 -4.64 6.14
CA ALA A 181 3.49 -6.04 6.59
C ALA A 181 4.89 -6.68 6.65
N PHE A 182 5.89 -6.11 5.97
CA PHE A 182 7.27 -6.60 5.96
C PHE A 182 8.12 -6.06 7.11
N THR A 183 7.90 -4.81 7.54
CA THR A 183 8.68 -4.19 8.63
C THR A 183 8.39 -4.82 10.00
N GLN A 184 7.16 -5.28 10.24
CA GLN A 184 6.81 -6.00 11.48
C GLN A 184 7.51 -7.38 11.60
N ARG A 185 8.01 -7.92 10.48
CA ARG A 185 8.78 -9.17 10.47
C ARG A 185 10.26 -8.94 10.78
N ALA A 186 10.79 -7.75 10.48
CA ALA A 186 12.20 -7.38 10.68
C ALA A 186 12.48 -6.88 12.10
N GLU A 187 11.58 -6.10 12.71
CA GLU A 187 11.73 -5.63 14.10
C GLU A 187 11.55 -6.77 15.14
N ASN A 188 10.66 -7.73 14.88
CA ASN A 188 10.46 -8.87 15.78
C ASN A 188 11.67 -9.83 15.81
N THR A 189 12.49 -9.87 14.76
CA THR A 189 13.73 -10.65 14.76
C THR A 189 14.86 -10.02 15.59
N ALA A 190 14.87 -8.69 15.77
CA ALA A 190 15.90 -8.00 16.53
C ALA A 190 15.65 -7.97 18.06
N TYR A 191 14.38 -8.01 18.49
CA TYR A 191 14.03 -7.95 19.92
C TYR A 191 14.00 -9.32 20.64
N THR A 192 14.09 -10.44 19.91
CA THR A 192 13.94 -11.77 20.51
C THR A 192 15.23 -12.32 21.14
N GLU A 193 16.37 -11.63 21.00
CA GLU A 193 17.67 -12.15 21.45
C GLU A 193 18.10 -11.72 22.87
N GLN A 194 17.30 -10.91 23.59
CA GLN A 194 17.72 -10.34 24.89
C GLN A 194 16.78 -10.53 26.09
N ALA A 195 15.66 -11.23 25.97
CA ALA A 195 14.74 -11.45 27.10
C ALA A 195 14.66 -12.94 27.50
N SER A 196 15.80 -13.51 27.90
CA SER A 196 15.87 -14.80 28.59
C SER A 196 16.14 -14.59 30.08
N ARG A 197 15.06 -14.54 30.87
CA ARG A 197 14.94 -14.95 32.29
C ARG A 197 13.74 -14.24 32.92
N GLU A 198 12.66 -14.98 33.16
CA GLU A 198 11.99 -15.06 34.45
C GLU A 198 10.81 -16.05 34.37
N GLU A 199 10.61 -16.76 35.48
CA GLU A 199 9.84 -17.99 35.62
C GLU A 199 8.62 -17.73 36.56
N VAL A 200 7.58 -18.58 36.46
CA VAL A 200 6.56 -18.93 37.49
C VAL A 200 5.13 -18.32 37.42
N THR A 201 4.25 -19.07 36.73
CA THR A 201 2.84 -19.52 37.04
C THR A 201 1.57 -18.61 37.00
N PRO A 202 0.35 -19.21 36.80
CA PRO A 202 -0.66 -18.70 35.87
C PRO A 202 -1.99 -18.28 36.50
N THR A 203 -2.73 -17.35 35.89
CA THR A 203 -4.19 -17.48 35.66
C THR A 203 -4.73 -16.44 34.66
N SER A 204 -5.88 -16.78 34.05
CA SER A 204 -6.85 -15.97 33.28
C SER A 204 -6.52 -15.53 31.84
N LEU A 205 -6.96 -16.39 30.91
CA LEU A 205 -7.83 -16.10 29.77
C LEU A 205 -7.78 -14.72 29.07
N SER A 206 -7.33 -14.82 27.81
CA SER A 206 -7.93 -14.26 26.60
C SER A 206 -7.25 -13.03 25.96
N ILE A 207 -6.84 -13.29 24.71
CA ILE A 207 -6.44 -12.39 23.63
C ILE A 207 -4.94 -12.02 23.63
N ALA A 208 -4.28 -12.31 22.49
CA ALA A 208 -2.88 -12.10 22.14
C ALA A 208 -1.85 -13.16 22.59
N ALA A 209 -2.05 -14.41 22.18
CA ALA A 209 -0.97 -15.40 22.15
C ALA A 209 -0.82 -15.91 20.71
N VAL A 210 0.36 -15.72 20.13
CA VAL A 210 0.87 -16.67 19.12
C VAL A 210 0.57 -18.06 19.69
N SER A 211 -0.21 -18.87 18.99
CA SER A 211 -0.58 -20.21 19.46
C SER A 211 0.68 -20.89 19.98
N ASN A 212 0.72 -21.26 21.27
CA ASN A 212 1.90 -21.94 21.83
C ASN A 212 2.23 -23.20 21.00
N VAL A 213 1.21 -23.81 20.39
CA VAL A 213 1.35 -24.87 19.40
C VAL A 213 2.15 -24.44 18.17
N ALA A 214 1.91 -23.24 17.63
CA ALA A 214 2.67 -22.71 16.50
C ALA A 214 4.14 -22.44 16.86
N LYS A 215 4.42 -21.92 18.06
CA LYS A 215 5.80 -21.73 18.56
C LYS A 215 6.53 -23.06 18.70
N ASP A 216 5.90 -24.03 19.36
CA ASP A 216 6.46 -25.36 19.57
C ASP A 216 6.73 -26.08 18.23
N LEU A 217 5.81 -25.98 17.28
CA LEU A 217 5.96 -26.57 15.95
C LEU A 217 7.01 -25.86 15.09
N LYS A 218 7.13 -24.54 15.22
CA LYS A 218 8.19 -23.77 14.56
C LYS A 218 9.55 -24.21 15.06
N GLN A 219 9.74 -24.26 16.38
CA GLN A 219 10.99 -24.72 16.98
C GLN A 219 11.34 -26.15 16.53
N ALA A 220 10.34 -27.03 16.43
CA ALA A 220 10.54 -28.39 15.94
C ALA A 220 10.91 -28.45 14.45
N ALA A 221 10.34 -27.56 13.60
CA ALA A 221 10.62 -27.53 12.17
C ALA A 221 11.99 -26.88 11.84
N ASP A 222 12.42 -25.91 12.65
CA ASP A 222 13.68 -25.18 12.48
C ASP A 222 14.88 -25.95 13.07
N ALA A 223 14.63 -26.85 14.03
CA ALA A 223 15.65 -27.77 14.52
C ALA A 223 15.99 -28.74 13.39
N ASP A 224 17.23 -28.68 12.88
CA ASP A 224 17.77 -29.53 11.81
C ASP A 224 17.99 -31.01 12.27
N ARG A 225 17.02 -31.55 13.03
CA ARG A 225 17.02 -32.86 13.69
C ARG A 225 15.62 -33.48 13.58
N SER A 226 15.52 -34.80 13.73
CA SER A 226 14.23 -35.52 13.77
C SER A 226 13.34 -35.03 14.93
N CYS A 227 12.06 -34.80 14.68
CA CYS A 227 11.06 -34.31 15.64
C CYS A 227 9.98 -35.37 15.96
N HIS A 228 10.40 -36.63 16.09
CA HIS A 228 9.51 -37.80 16.25
C HIS A 228 8.57 -37.71 17.45
N ASP A 229 9.04 -37.13 18.55
CA ASP A 229 8.28 -36.88 19.78
C ASP A 229 7.05 -35.99 19.55
N LYS A 230 7.12 -35.09 18.55
CA LYS A 230 6.03 -34.18 18.16
C LYS A 230 5.11 -34.75 17.07
N SER A 231 5.34 -35.96 16.55
CA SER A 231 4.57 -36.55 15.44
C SER A 231 3.06 -36.58 15.70
N LYS A 232 2.63 -36.91 16.93
CA LYS A 232 1.20 -36.89 17.31
C LYS A 232 0.60 -35.49 17.30
N LEU A 233 1.35 -34.48 17.74
CA LEU A 233 0.92 -33.09 17.73
C LEU A 233 0.77 -32.60 16.28
N ILE A 234 1.78 -32.85 15.45
CA ILE A 234 1.77 -32.48 14.03
C ILE A 234 0.56 -33.11 13.33
N GLN A 235 0.31 -34.41 13.48
CA GLN A 235 -0.83 -35.08 12.86
C GLN A 235 -2.18 -34.50 13.29
N ARG A 236 -2.32 -34.06 14.55
CA ARG A 236 -3.55 -33.41 15.04
C ARG A 236 -3.71 -32.00 14.47
N THR A 237 -2.62 -31.26 14.32
CA THR A 237 -2.62 -29.89 13.77
C THR A 237 -2.75 -29.85 12.25
N LEU A 238 -2.43 -30.93 11.54
CA LEU A 238 -2.69 -31.08 10.10
C LEU A 238 -4.20 -31.24 9.81
N THR A 239 -4.93 -30.14 9.91
CA THR A 239 -6.36 -30.01 9.68
C THR A 239 -6.69 -28.68 8.97
N PRO A 240 -7.65 -28.65 8.03
CA PRO A 240 -7.99 -27.43 7.29
C PRO A 240 -8.70 -26.34 8.13
N GLN A 241 -9.26 -26.68 9.30
CA GLN A 241 -9.92 -25.73 10.20
C GLN A 241 -8.99 -25.12 11.26
N GLY A 242 -7.71 -25.50 11.27
CA GLY A 242 -6.75 -25.04 12.27
C GLY A 242 -6.34 -23.58 12.08
N ASP A 243 -5.70 -23.03 13.11
CA ASP A 243 -5.04 -21.72 13.04
C ASP A 243 -3.95 -21.70 11.96
N ALA A 244 -3.88 -20.64 11.15
CA ALA A 244 -3.05 -20.60 9.96
C ALA A 244 -1.56 -20.79 10.28
N ASP A 245 -1.07 -20.18 11.36
CA ASP A 245 0.33 -20.29 11.78
C ASP A 245 0.65 -21.69 12.29
N ALA A 246 -0.22 -22.23 13.16
CA ALA A 246 -0.03 -23.58 13.68
C ALA A 246 -0.06 -24.64 12.56
N VAL A 247 -1.00 -24.53 11.61
CA VAL A 247 -1.10 -25.45 10.47
C VAL A 247 0.10 -25.30 9.54
N PHE A 248 0.55 -24.06 9.26
CA PHE A 248 1.73 -23.82 8.44
C PHE A 248 2.98 -24.51 9.00
N TRP A 249 3.25 -24.32 10.30
CA TRP A 249 4.40 -24.96 10.94
C TRP A 249 4.24 -26.48 11.08
N ALA A 250 3.02 -26.97 11.30
CA ALA A 250 2.75 -28.40 11.24
C ALA A 250 3.10 -29.01 9.88
N ILE A 251 2.76 -28.32 8.78
CA ILE A 251 3.12 -28.74 7.41
C ILE A 251 4.64 -28.79 7.25
N LYS A 252 5.36 -27.76 7.70
CA LYS A 252 6.82 -27.72 7.60
C LYS A 252 7.50 -28.82 8.43
N ALA A 253 6.95 -29.14 9.60
CA ALA A 253 7.46 -30.19 10.47
C ALA A 253 7.15 -31.63 9.99
N VAL A 254 6.41 -31.82 8.89
CA VAL A 254 6.06 -33.18 8.42
C VAL A 254 7.30 -33.98 8.05
N SER A 255 8.34 -33.34 7.52
CA SER A 255 9.59 -34.01 7.14
C SER A 255 10.34 -34.53 8.36
N CYS A 256 10.51 -33.71 9.40
CA CYS A 256 11.22 -34.12 10.62
C CYS A 256 10.47 -35.18 11.45
N ALA A 257 9.14 -35.28 11.29
CA ALA A 257 8.29 -36.22 12.01
C ALA A 257 8.12 -37.58 11.29
N GLU A 258 8.72 -37.75 10.11
CA GLU A 258 8.66 -38.95 9.26
C GLU A 258 7.25 -39.54 9.13
N ILE A 259 6.26 -38.68 8.90
CA ILE A 259 4.88 -39.12 8.73
C ILE A 259 4.80 -40.02 7.48
N LYS A 260 4.09 -41.15 7.58
CA LYS A 260 3.90 -42.04 6.42
C LYS A 260 3.01 -41.38 5.36
N SER A 261 3.30 -41.63 4.08
CA SER A 261 2.55 -41.07 2.94
C SER A 261 1.04 -41.33 3.02
N VAL A 262 0.64 -42.53 3.45
CA VAL A 262 -0.77 -42.94 3.63
C VAL A 262 -1.56 -42.08 4.63
N VAL A 263 -0.86 -41.39 5.54
CA VAL A 263 -1.48 -40.46 6.52
C VAL A 263 -1.26 -39.01 6.10
N GLY A 264 -0.03 -38.69 5.71
CA GLY A 264 0.37 -37.32 5.44
C GLY A 264 -0.23 -36.75 4.15
N LEU A 265 -0.22 -37.50 3.04
CA LEU A 265 -0.73 -37.01 1.75
C LEU A 265 -2.22 -36.69 1.79
N PRO A 266 -3.12 -37.53 2.33
CA PRO A 266 -4.54 -37.20 2.44
C PRO A 266 -4.78 -35.92 3.25
N LYS A 267 -4.06 -35.74 4.36
CA LYS A 267 -4.15 -34.53 5.20
C LYS A 267 -3.69 -33.27 4.46
N LEU A 268 -2.55 -33.33 3.77
CA LEU A 268 -2.07 -32.21 2.97
C LEU A 268 -3.01 -31.89 1.81
N ALA A 269 -3.57 -32.91 1.16
CA ALA A 269 -4.56 -32.73 0.09
C ALA A 269 -5.83 -32.07 0.61
N GLU A 270 -6.29 -32.43 1.81
CA GLU A 270 -7.44 -31.79 2.43
C GLU A 270 -7.18 -30.31 2.76
N ILE A 271 -6.01 -30.00 3.34
CA ILE A 271 -5.58 -28.62 3.62
C ILE A 271 -5.52 -27.80 2.33
N MET A 272 -4.88 -28.34 1.28
CA MET A 272 -4.80 -27.72 -0.04
C MET A 272 -6.19 -27.33 -0.59
N LEU A 273 -7.20 -28.16 -0.37
CA LEU A 273 -8.55 -27.95 -0.90
C LEU A 273 -9.40 -27.00 -0.07
N LYS A 274 -9.27 -27.02 1.27
CA LYS A 274 -10.27 -26.43 2.18
C LYS A 274 -9.75 -25.27 3.05
N HIS A 275 -8.44 -25.14 3.27
CA HIS A 275 -7.93 -24.14 4.20
C HIS A 275 -8.16 -22.71 3.66
N PRO A 276 -8.60 -21.74 4.47
CA PRO A 276 -8.92 -20.39 3.97
C PRO A 276 -7.69 -19.59 3.52
N ASN A 277 -6.55 -19.78 4.19
CA ASN A 277 -5.30 -19.06 3.86
C ASN A 277 -4.57 -19.70 2.67
N SER A 278 -4.34 -18.93 1.60
CA SER A 278 -3.67 -19.38 0.37
C SER A 278 -2.23 -19.83 0.56
N THR A 279 -1.49 -19.21 1.50
CA THR A 279 -0.10 -19.54 1.79
C THR A 279 0.00 -20.90 2.46
N VAL A 280 -0.93 -21.22 3.36
CA VAL A 280 -1.02 -22.55 3.99
C VAL A 280 -1.36 -23.62 2.96
N ARG A 281 -2.29 -23.33 2.04
CA ARG A 281 -2.63 -24.24 0.92
C ARG A 281 -1.41 -24.49 0.03
N ALA A 282 -0.67 -23.44 -0.34
CA ALA A 282 0.55 -23.54 -1.14
C ALA A 282 1.64 -24.33 -0.41
N ALA A 283 1.85 -24.08 0.88
CA ALA A 283 2.78 -24.83 1.71
C ALA A 283 2.44 -26.32 1.75
N ALA A 284 1.15 -26.66 1.90
CA ALA A 284 0.70 -28.05 1.88
C ALA A 284 1.03 -28.72 0.55
N ILE A 285 0.82 -28.04 -0.59
CA ILE A 285 1.21 -28.54 -1.91
C ILE A 285 2.71 -28.77 -2.00
N SER A 286 3.53 -27.76 -1.68
CA SER A 286 4.99 -27.87 -1.79
C SER A 286 5.56 -29.00 -0.93
N GLN A 287 4.96 -29.25 0.23
CA GLN A 287 5.40 -30.31 1.13
C GLN A 287 5.07 -31.73 0.62
N MET A 288 4.15 -31.90 -0.34
CA MET A 288 3.77 -33.23 -0.85
C MET A 288 4.95 -34.01 -1.45
N LEU A 289 5.94 -33.32 -2.03
CA LEU A 289 7.10 -33.96 -2.68
C LEU A 289 7.94 -34.81 -1.74
N GLN A 290 7.92 -34.53 -0.43
CA GLN A 290 8.64 -35.34 0.56
C GLN A 290 8.17 -36.80 0.57
N PHE A 291 6.94 -37.08 0.14
CA PHE A 291 6.37 -38.42 0.12
C PHE A 291 6.74 -39.22 -1.14
N GLY A 292 7.60 -38.66 -1.99
CA GLY A 292 8.09 -39.31 -3.20
C GLY A 292 7.16 -39.15 -4.40
N ILE A 293 7.77 -39.03 -5.57
CA ILE A 293 7.09 -38.81 -6.86
C ILE A 293 5.95 -39.82 -7.10
N PRO A 294 6.13 -41.16 -6.90
CA PRO A 294 5.07 -42.13 -7.19
C PRO A 294 3.78 -41.88 -6.40
N ASN A 295 3.89 -41.47 -5.14
CA ASN A 295 2.72 -41.23 -4.29
C ASN A 295 2.03 -39.91 -4.67
N VAL A 296 2.79 -38.85 -5.00
CA VAL A 296 2.21 -37.57 -5.42
C VAL A 296 1.54 -37.67 -6.79
N LYS A 297 2.04 -38.51 -7.70
CA LYS A 297 1.40 -38.77 -9.00
C LYS A 297 -0.04 -39.26 -8.86
N GLN A 298 -0.34 -40.07 -7.85
CA GLN A 298 -1.70 -40.58 -7.61
C GLN A 298 -2.72 -39.47 -7.37
N ILE A 299 -2.29 -38.31 -6.89
CA ILE A 299 -3.13 -37.12 -6.67
C ILE A 299 -2.86 -36.00 -7.68
N GLY A 300 -2.08 -36.25 -8.75
CA GLY A 300 -1.72 -35.26 -9.76
C GLY A 300 -2.94 -34.61 -10.44
N TYR A 301 -4.03 -35.37 -10.60
CA TYR A 301 -5.29 -34.85 -11.14
C TYR A 301 -5.95 -33.77 -10.25
N LEU A 302 -5.70 -33.79 -8.94
CA LEU A 302 -6.16 -32.74 -8.02
C LEU A 302 -5.30 -31.48 -8.16
N LEU A 303 -3.97 -31.66 -8.25
CA LEU A 303 -3.01 -30.56 -8.40
C LEU A 303 -3.25 -29.79 -9.71
N VAL A 304 -3.42 -30.48 -10.83
CA VAL A 304 -3.67 -29.81 -12.13
C VAL A 304 -4.96 -28.99 -12.12
N LYS A 305 -5.98 -29.44 -11.35
CA LYS A 305 -7.26 -28.73 -11.19
C LYS A 305 -7.11 -27.45 -10.38
N ARG A 306 -5.96 -27.21 -9.74
CA ARG A 306 -5.64 -25.95 -9.02
C ARG A 306 -4.93 -24.92 -9.88
N ILE A 307 -4.55 -25.28 -11.11
CA ILE A 307 -3.97 -24.35 -12.09
C ILE A 307 -5.11 -23.73 -12.89
N THR A 308 -5.80 -22.76 -12.27
CA THR A 308 -6.98 -22.06 -12.82
C THR A 308 -7.11 -20.66 -12.23
N GLU A 309 -7.72 -19.73 -12.96
CA GLU A 309 -7.97 -18.34 -12.56
C GLU A 309 -8.67 -18.17 -11.19
N LYS A 310 -9.49 -19.15 -10.80
CA LYS A 310 -10.25 -19.15 -9.54
C LYS A 310 -9.36 -19.33 -8.31
N GLU A 311 -8.14 -19.82 -8.50
CA GLU A 311 -7.20 -20.05 -7.42
C GLU A 311 -6.33 -18.81 -7.15
N PRO A 312 -5.80 -18.67 -5.92
CA PRO A 312 -4.86 -17.61 -5.60
C PRO A 312 -3.46 -17.96 -6.17
N LEU A 313 -2.68 -16.94 -6.49
CA LEU A 313 -1.37 -17.08 -7.16
C LEU A 313 -0.41 -18.07 -6.47
N PRO A 314 -0.26 -18.05 -5.11
CA PRO A 314 0.62 -19.00 -4.44
C PRO A 314 0.22 -20.47 -4.66
N VAL A 315 -1.08 -20.75 -4.80
CA VAL A 315 -1.60 -22.11 -5.02
C VAL A 315 -1.35 -22.55 -6.45
N ILE A 316 -1.53 -21.66 -7.43
CA ILE A 316 -1.24 -21.92 -8.85
C ILE A 316 0.26 -22.20 -9.03
N GLU A 317 1.11 -21.36 -8.44
CA GLU A 317 2.56 -21.50 -8.49
C GLU A 317 3.00 -22.81 -7.85
N ALA A 318 2.61 -23.08 -6.60
CA ALA A 318 2.98 -24.31 -5.90
C ALA A 318 2.51 -25.57 -6.64
N SER A 319 1.27 -25.57 -7.14
CA SER A 319 0.72 -26.70 -7.92
C SER A 319 1.51 -26.92 -9.19
N SER A 320 1.84 -25.85 -9.92
CA SER A 320 2.64 -25.93 -11.14
C SER A 320 4.03 -26.51 -10.82
N LEU A 321 4.77 -25.91 -9.88
CA LEU A 321 6.14 -26.32 -9.55
C LEU A 321 6.24 -27.75 -9.03
N VAL A 322 5.26 -28.21 -8.24
CA VAL A 322 5.21 -29.61 -7.78
C VAL A 322 4.96 -30.55 -8.96
N MET A 323 3.96 -30.24 -9.80
CA MET A 323 3.64 -31.06 -10.96
C MET A 323 4.78 -31.17 -11.97
N LEU A 324 5.55 -30.09 -12.18
CA LEU A 324 6.71 -30.10 -13.07
C LEU A 324 7.79 -31.09 -12.62
N LYS A 325 7.84 -31.46 -11.33
CA LYS A 325 8.79 -32.45 -10.81
C LYS A 325 8.29 -33.90 -10.92
N LEU A 326 7.04 -34.12 -11.33
CA LEU A 326 6.46 -35.46 -11.37
C LEU A 326 6.81 -36.22 -12.65
N GLY A 327 6.90 -35.55 -13.80
CA GLY A 327 7.24 -36.21 -15.06
C GLY A 327 6.79 -35.42 -16.29
N ASP A 328 7.02 -35.99 -17.48
CA ASP A 328 6.77 -35.31 -18.75
C ASP A 328 5.27 -35.16 -19.06
N GLU A 329 4.46 -36.13 -18.65
CA GLU A 329 2.99 -36.05 -18.79
C GLU A 329 2.42 -34.90 -17.95
N GLU A 330 2.83 -34.80 -16.68
CA GLU A 330 2.41 -33.72 -15.80
C GLU A 330 2.90 -32.36 -16.29
N ARG A 331 4.14 -32.28 -16.82
CA ARG A 331 4.66 -31.08 -17.49
C ARG A 331 3.77 -30.65 -18.66
N ALA A 332 3.32 -31.60 -19.48
CA ALA A 332 2.44 -31.31 -20.62
C ALA A 332 1.08 -30.74 -20.15
N TRP A 333 0.49 -31.32 -19.09
CA TRP A 333 -0.75 -30.83 -18.50
C TRP A 333 -0.62 -29.41 -17.92
N VAL A 334 0.45 -29.15 -17.16
CA VAL A 334 0.77 -27.82 -16.61
C VAL A 334 0.92 -26.82 -17.74
N GLY A 335 1.70 -27.15 -18.77
CA GLY A 335 1.88 -26.28 -19.93
C GLY A 335 0.55 -25.91 -20.59
N LYS A 336 -0.34 -26.88 -20.82
CA LYS A 336 -1.67 -26.61 -21.38
C LYS A 336 -2.50 -25.69 -20.49
N ARG A 337 -2.51 -25.93 -19.17
CA ARG A 337 -3.28 -25.10 -18.23
C ARG A 337 -2.76 -23.68 -18.15
N LEU A 338 -1.43 -23.49 -18.08
CA LEU A 338 -0.82 -22.17 -18.01
C LEU A 338 -1.00 -21.37 -19.30
N THR A 339 -0.96 -22.01 -20.47
CA THR A 339 -1.26 -21.34 -21.75
C THR A 339 -2.67 -20.73 -21.75
N ASN A 340 -3.65 -21.44 -21.18
CA ASN A 340 -5.02 -20.94 -21.04
C ASN A 340 -5.19 -19.86 -19.96
N LEU A 341 -4.14 -19.47 -19.26
CA LEU A 341 -4.16 -18.43 -18.22
C LEU A 341 -3.40 -17.16 -18.64
N LEU A 342 -2.86 -17.13 -19.87
CA LEU A 342 -2.13 -15.98 -20.42
C LEU A 342 -3.03 -14.78 -20.68
N ASP A 343 -4.29 -15.02 -21.07
CA ASP A 343 -5.32 -14.00 -21.35
C ASP A 343 -6.02 -13.49 -20.07
N THR A 344 -5.67 -14.01 -18.91
CA THR A 344 -6.34 -13.70 -17.64
C THR A 344 -5.52 -12.68 -16.84
N PRO A 345 -6.05 -11.47 -16.55
CA PRO A 345 -5.27 -10.38 -15.93
C PRO A 345 -4.55 -10.72 -14.63
N LYS A 346 -5.21 -11.52 -13.78
CA LYS A 346 -4.65 -11.92 -12.48
C LYS A 346 -3.47 -12.88 -12.62
N THR A 347 -3.50 -13.78 -13.59
CA THR A 347 -2.58 -14.95 -13.68
C THR A 347 -1.57 -14.87 -14.80
N SER A 348 -1.79 -13.99 -15.78
CA SER A 348 -1.00 -13.84 -17.01
C SER A 348 0.51 -13.77 -16.76
N ALA A 349 0.96 -12.89 -15.85
CA ALA A 349 2.37 -12.70 -15.53
C ALA A 349 3.01 -13.92 -14.85
N LEU A 350 2.28 -14.59 -13.95
CA LEU A 350 2.76 -15.82 -13.31
C LEU A 350 2.86 -16.96 -14.33
N ALA A 351 1.82 -17.11 -15.16
CA ALA A 351 1.75 -18.14 -16.18
C ALA A 351 2.87 -17.99 -17.21
N SER A 352 3.11 -16.76 -17.69
CA SER A 352 4.19 -16.48 -18.64
C SER A 352 5.56 -16.78 -18.03
N LYS A 353 5.79 -16.38 -16.78
CA LYS A 353 7.04 -16.67 -16.06
C LYS A 353 7.32 -18.17 -15.98
N ILE A 354 6.36 -18.97 -15.54
CA ILE A 354 6.54 -20.43 -15.40
C ILE A 354 6.71 -21.09 -16.78
N LEU A 355 5.94 -20.67 -17.79
CA LEU A 355 6.04 -21.20 -19.16
C LEU A 355 7.45 -21.00 -19.74
N VAL A 356 8.05 -19.82 -19.55
CA VAL A 356 9.40 -19.53 -20.04
C VAL A 356 10.46 -20.22 -19.19
N SER A 357 10.48 -19.94 -17.88
CA SER A 357 11.60 -20.34 -17.01
C SER A 357 11.65 -21.83 -16.71
N GLU A 358 10.51 -22.48 -16.53
CA GLU A 358 10.45 -23.87 -16.08
C GLU A 358 10.10 -24.86 -17.21
N LEU A 359 9.32 -24.42 -18.19
CA LEU A 359 8.82 -25.27 -19.28
C LEU A 359 9.52 -25.05 -20.62
N LYS A 360 10.37 -24.03 -20.76
CA LYS A 360 11.05 -23.68 -22.02
C LYS A 360 10.07 -23.54 -23.20
N LYS A 361 8.93 -22.89 -22.93
CA LYS A 361 7.86 -22.58 -23.90
C LYS A 361 7.81 -21.09 -24.20
N GLU A 362 8.97 -20.48 -24.40
CA GLU A 362 9.08 -19.08 -24.78
C GLU A 362 8.40 -18.77 -26.12
N ASP A 363 8.29 -19.74 -27.03
CA ASP A 363 7.62 -19.57 -28.32
C ASP A 363 6.12 -19.26 -28.15
N VAL A 364 5.45 -19.91 -27.20
CA VAL A 364 4.03 -19.67 -26.89
C VAL A 364 3.82 -18.26 -26.35
N VAL A 365 4.66 -17.85 -25.39
CA VAL A 365 4.56 -16.51 -24.79
C VAL A 365 4.97 -15.44 -25.79
N THR A 366 6.00 -15.68 -26.59
CA THR A 366 6.46 -14.73 -27.63
C THR A 366 5.36 -14.50 -28.67
N LYS A 367 4.67 -15.56 -29.13
CA LYS A 367 3.52 -15.43 -30.04
C LYS A 367 2.38 -14.65 -29.42
N PHE A 368 2.05 -14.94 -28.15
CA PHE A 368 1.00 -14.20 -27.45
C PHE A 368 1.33 -12.71 -27.34
N VAL A 369 2.56 -12.37 -26.93
CA VAL A 369 3.01 -10.97 -26.82
C VAL A 369 3.00 -10.31 -28.20
N ALA A 370 3.57 -10.94 -29.23
CA ALA A 370 3.64 -10.36 -30.57
C ALA A 370 2.26 -10.05 -31.17
N ASN A 371 1.26 -10.90 -30.93
CA ASN A 371 -0.09 -10.72 -31.46
C ASN A 371 -0.90 -9.65 -30.71
N ASN A 372 -0.60 -9.40 -29.44
CA ASN A 372 -1.37 -8.50 -28.58
C ASN A 372 -0.66 -7.17 -28.28
N LEU A 373 0.60 -7.01 -28.69
CA LEU A 373 1.32 -5.74 -28.55
C LEU A 373 0.97 -4.78 -29.70
N THR A 374 -0.33 -4.51 -29.85
CA THR A 374 -0.93 -3.63 -30.86
C THR A 374 -1.84 -2.62 -30.16
N GLU A 375 -2.10 -1.46 -30.79
CA GLU A 375 -2.90 -0.39 -30.16
C GLU A 375 -4.33 -0.85 -29.82
N ASP A 376 -4.93 -1.69 -30.68
CA ASP A 376 -6.34 -2.12 -30.59
C ASP A 376 -6.57 -3.39 -29.74
N SER A 377 -5.51 -4.07 -29.28
CA SER A 377 -5.67 -5.33 -28.55
C SER A 377 -6.23 -5.09 -27.13
N PRO A 378 -7.31 -5.79 -26.73
CA PRO A 378 -7.81 -5.74 -25.36
C PRO A 378 -6.83 -6.36 -24.36
N GLU A 379 -5.95 -7.27 -24.81
CA GLU A 379 -4.92 -7.92 -24.00
C GLU A 379 -3.56 -7.18 -24.01
N LYS A 380 -3.48 -5.98 -24.60
CA LYS A 380 -2.25 -5.19 -24.69
C LYS A 380 -1.52 -5.05 -23.35
N ASP A 381 -2.23 -4.66 -22.29
CA ASP A 381 -1.64 -4.46 -20.96
C ASP A 381 -1.06 -5.78 -20.40
N LEU A 382 -1.66 -6.93 -20.75
CA LEU A 382 -1.16 -8.25 -20.39
C LEU A 382 0.13 -8.56 -21.16
N ALA A 383 0.14 -8.33 -22.48
CA ALA A 383 1.31 -8.52 -23.31
C ALA A 383 2.51 -7.68 -22.83
N ILE A 384 2.28 -6.42 -22.46
CA ILE A 384 3.29 -5.52 -21.88
C ILE A 384 3.87 -6.13 -20.60
N SER A 385 3.02 -6.62 -19.69
CA SER A 385 3.46 -7.21 -18.42
C SER A 385 4.32 -8.48 -18.59
N MET A 386 4.19 -9.17 -19.73
CA MET A 386 4.93 -10.40 -20.03
C MET A 386 6.30 -10.15 -20.68
N VAL A 387 6.60 -8.95 -21.18
CA VAL A 387 7.85 -8.65 -21.91
C VAL A 387 9.10 -9.08 -21.13
N CYS A 388 9.13 -8.80 -19.83
CA CYS A 388 10.24 -9.19 -18.96
C CYS A 388 10.38 -10.70 -18.76
N SER A 389 9.31 -11.47 -18.91
CA SER A 389 9.37 -12.93 -18.80
C SER A 389 10.05 -13.59 -19.98
N LEU A 390 10.09 -12.92 -21.14
CA LEU A 390 10.75 -13.45 -22.34
C LEU A 390 12.28 -13.44 -22.19
N PRO A 391 13.00 -14.40 -22.80
CA PRO A 391 14.46 -14.35 -22.85
C PRO A 391 14.94 -13.17 -23.70
N ALA A 392 16.14 -12.64 -23.41
CA ALA A 392 16.66 -11.45 -24.09
C ALA A 392 16.68 -11.57 -25.64
N LYS A 393 16.97 -12.77 -26.17
CA LYS A 393 16.96 -13.04 -27.61
C LYS A 393 15.57 -12.88 -28.26
N ALA A 394 14.50 -13.09 -27.50
CA ALA A 394 13.13 -12.98 -27.99
C ALA A 394 12.51 -11.58 -27.79
N ARG A 395 13.22 -10.66 -27.12
CA ARG A 395 12.77 -9.26 -26.90
C ARG A 395 13.12 -8.37 -28.10
N GLN A 396 12.87 -8.88 -29.30
CA GLN A 396 13.08 -8.15 -30.55
C GLN A 396 11.72 -7.70 -31.08
N PHE A 397 11.36 -6.47 -30.75
CA PHE A 397 10.08 -5.87 -31.13
C PHE A 397 10.27 -4.84 -32.23
N SER A 398 9.25 -4.68 -33.08
CA SER A 398 9.23 -3.60 -34.09
C SER A 398 9.12 -2.23 -33.43
N GLU A 399 9.45 -1.17 -34.16
CA GLU A 399 9.26 0.21 -33.66
C GLU A 399 7.80 0.48 -33.27
N GLU A 400 6.84 -0.04 -34.04
CA GLU A 400 5.41 0.06 -33.75
C GLU A 400 5.04 -0.60 -32.41
N GLN A 401 5.51 -1.81 -32.17
CA GLN A 401 5.31 -2.53 -30.91
C GLN A 401 5.92 -1.79 -29.71
N ILE A 402 7.10 -1.18 -29.89
CA ILE A 402 7.72 -0.38 -28.83
C ILE A 402 6.91 0.90 -28.58
N ASN A 403 6.39 1.54 -29.63
CA ASN A 403 5.51 2.71 -29.50
C ASN A 403 4.24 2.38 -28.71
N VAL A 404 3.69 1.18 -28.88
CA VAL A 404 2.55 0.68 -28.09
C VAL A 404 2.90 0.61 -26.59
N ILE A 405 4.09 0.13 -26.24
CA ILE A 405 4.56 0.08 -24.84
C ILE A 405 4.67 1.52 -24.27
N VAL A 406 5.30 2.41 -25.02
CA VAL A 406 5.54 3.81 -24.62
C VAL A 406 4.25 4.58 -24.44
N ALA A 407 3.31 4.44 -25.39
CA ALA A 407 1.98 5.05 -25.30
C ALA A 407 1.16 4.52 -24.11
N SER A 408 1.54 3.36 -23.57
CA SER A 408 0.88 2.74 -22.42
C SER A 408 1.53 3.09 -21.08
N LEU A 409 2.51 3.99 -21.05
CA LEU A 409 3.03 4.57 -19.81
C LEU A 409 1.91 5.30 -19.06
N LYS A 410 1.74 4.98 -17.77
CA LYS A 410 0.68 5.54 -16.91
C LYS A 410 1.25 6.42 -15.82
N THR A 411 2.21 5.90 -15.06
CA THR A 411 2.76 6.62 -13.89
C THR A 411 4.21 7.00 -14.07
N GLY A 412 4.95 6.29 -14.93
CA GLY A 412 6.40 6.49 -15.08
C GLY A 412 7.19 5.96 -13.89
N ASP A 413 6.56 5.19 -12.99
CA ASP A 413 7.23 4.56 -11.85
C ASP A 413 7.79 3.18 -12.20
N PRO A 414 8.75 2.66 -11.43
CA PRO A 414 9.29 1.32 -11.64
C PRO A 414 8.26 0.20 -11.51
N GLN A 415 7.11 0.46 -10.88
CA GLN A 415 6.02 -0.50 -10.75
C GLN A 415 5.07 -0.54 -11.96
N ASP A 416 5.10 0.49 -12.80
CA ASP A 416 4.34 0.56 -14.05
C ASP A 416 4.79 -0.57 -15.00
N PRO A 417 3.87 -1.44 -15.47
CA PRO A 417 4.21 -2.52 -16.39
C PRO A 417 4.92 -2.03 -17.67
N ALA A 418 4.54 -0.85 -18.18
CA ALA A 418 5.17 -0.28 -19.36
C ALA A 418 6.62 0.15 -19.09
N VAL A 419 6.88 0.76 -17.93
CA VAL A 419 8.25 1.09 -17.50
C VAL A 419 9.07 -0.19 -17.37
N LYS A 420 8.58 -1.20 -16.64
CA LYS A 420 9.26 -2.50 -16.50
C LYS A 420 9.59 -3.13 -17.85
N ALA A 421 8.63 -3.12 -18.77
CA ALA A 421 8.85 -3.63 -20.11
C ALA A 421 10.00 -2.90 -20.81
N LEU A 422 10.02 -1.56 -20.80
CA LEU A 422 11.11 -0.74 -21.37
C LEU A 422 12.46 -1.05 -20.71
N VAL A 423 12.52 -1.21 -19.38
CA VAL A 423 13.75 -1.62 -18.67
C VAL A 423 14.24 -2.98 -19.22
N CYS A 424 13.33 -3.93 -19.40
CA CYS A 424 13.66 -5.26 -19.92
C CYS A 424 14.08 -5.26 -21.40
N LEU A 425 13.78 -4.21 -22.16
CA LEU A 425 14.32 -3.98 -23.51
C LEU A 425 15.76 -3.40 -23.47
N GLY A 426 16.24 -2.98 -22.29
CA GLY A 426 17.59 -2.47 -22.10
C GLY A 426 17.88 -1.23 -22.96
N PRO A 427 18.96 -1.22 -23.77
CA PRO A 427 19.35 -0.05 -24.57
C PRO A 427 18.28 0.47 -25.54
N MET A 428 17.34 -0.39 -25.97
CA MET A 428 16.21 0.05 -26.81
C MET A 428 15.18 0.84 -26.01
N GLY A 429 14.80 0.36 -24.83
CA GLY A 429 13.88 1.09 -23.94
C GLY A 429 14.45 2.44 -23.52
N PHE A 430 15.75 2.47 -23.20
CA PHE A 430 16.48 3.72 -22.92
C PHE A 430 16.36 4.72 -24.06
N ARG A 431 16.72 4.31 -25.28
CA ARG A 431 16.74 5.19 -26.47
C ARG A 431 15.36 5.75 -26.79
N VAL A 432 14.31 4.95 -26.63
CA VAL A 432 12.96 5.42 -26.92
C VAL A 432 12.48 6.41 -25.85
N LEU A 433 12.77 6.18 -24.57
CA LEU A 433 12.50 7.19 -23.53
C LEU A 433 13.29 8.48 -23.77
N GLN A 434 14.56 8.38 -24.15
CA GLN A 434 15.39 9.52 -24.53
C GLN A 434 14.74 10.31 -25.69
N LYS A 435 14.27 9.62 -26.74
CA LYS A 435 13.56 10.23 -27.86
C LYS A 435 12.27 10.93 -27.40
N GLU A 436 11.46 10.33 -26.54
CA GLU A 436 10.23 10.94 -26.03
C GLU A 436 10.49 12.13 -25.10
N ILE A 437 11.63 12.16 -24.39
CA ILE A 437 12.04 13.33 -23.60
C ILE A 437 12.37 14.50 -24.53
N PHE A 438 13.13 14.32 -25.60
CA PHE A 438 13.54 15.44 -26.46
C PHE A 438 12.48 15.81 -27.51
N THR A 439 11.84 14.81 -28.09
CA THR A 439 10.84 14.93 -29.16
C THR A 439 9.65 14.02 -28.84
N PRO A 440 8.74 14.43 -27.94
CA PRO A 440 7.60 13.62 -27.55
C PRO A 440 6.69 13.34 -28.75
N GLN A 441 6.33 12.07 -28.94
CA GLN A 441 5.44 11.63 -30.03
C GLN A 441 4.29 10.78 -29.51
N ARG A 442 4.54 9.95 -28.50
CA ARG A 442 3.60 8.92 -28.03
C ARG A 442 3.17 9.12 -26.59
N THR A 443 3.96 9.82 -25.78
CA THR A 443 3.65 10.04 -24.37
C THR A 443 3.97 11.46 -23.92
N ASP A 444 3.47 11.84 -22.74
CA ASP A 444 3.82 13.11 -22.13
C ASP A 444 5.31 13.11 -21.77
N LYS A 445 5.99 14.19 -22.16
CA LYS A 445 7.42 14.37 -21.97
C LYS A 445 7.86 14.23 -20.51
N SER A 446 7.06 14.73 -19.56
CA SER A 446 7.37 14.62 -18.13
C SER A 446 7.22 13.19 -17.61
N LEU A 447 6.31 12.41 -18.21
CA LEU A 447 6.13 10.99 -17.90
C LEU A 447 7.31 10.15 -18.41
N ALA A 448 7.78 10.43 -19.63
CA ALA A 448 8.99 9.82 -20.16
C ALA A 448 10.22 10.16 -19.31
N ALA A 449 10.36 11.42 -18.88
CA ALA A 449 11.44 11.86 -18.00
C ALA A 449 11.41 11.16 -16.64
N ARG A 450 10.23 10.94 -16.06
CA ARG A 450 10.06 10.18 -14.82
C ARG A 450 10.45 8.72 -14.98
N ALA A 451 9.99 8.06 -16.06
CA ALA A 451 10.35 6.67 -16.35
C ALA A 451 11.87 6.51 -16.54
N PHE A 452 12.51 7.49 -17.19
CA PHE A 452 13.96 7.55 -17.34
C PHE A 452 14.68 7.72 -15.99
N ALA A 453 14.20 8.61 -15.12
CA ALA A 453 14.86 8.97 -13.87
C ALA A 453 14.61 8.03 -12.69
N THR A 454 13.57 7.20 -12.74
CA THR A 454 13.23 6.29 -11.62
C THR A 454 13.82 4.90 -11.78
N VAL A 455 14.52 4.65 -12.88
CA VAL A 455 15.09 3.36 -13.24
C VAL A 455 16.61 3.47 -13.35
N GLU A 456 17.30 2.44 -12.89
CA GLU A 456 18.74 2.28 -13.12
C GLU A 456 19.02 1.71 -14.51
N TRP A 457 19.76 2.46 -15.31
CA TRP A 457 20.21 2.03 -16.64
C TRP A 457 21.68 1.61 -16.57
N GLN A 458 22.03 0.60 -17.38
CA GLN A 458 23.40 0.06 -17.39
C GLN A 458 24.43 1.05 -17.94
N ASP A 459 24.05 1.90 -18.90
CA ASP A 459 24.93 2.87 -19.52
C ASP A 459 24.90 4.21 -18.78
N SER A 460 25.74 4.32 -17.75
CA SER A 460 25.85 5.51 -16.91
C SER A 460 26.25 6.78 -17.68
N GLN A 461 27.06 6.64 -18.74
CA GLN A 461 27.47 7.79 -19.55
C GLN A 461 26.30 8.34 -20.35
N SER A 462 25.52 7.47 -21.01
CA SER A 462 24.31 7.89 -21.73
C SER A 462 23.26 8.51 -20.80
N VAL A 463 23.12 7.98 -19.57
CA VAL A 463 22.26 8.58 -18.54
C VAL A 463 22.73 9.98 -18.19
N LEU A 464 24.02 10.15 -17.90
CA LEU A 464 24.60 11.44 -17.55
C LEU A 464 24.40 12.48 -18.66
N GLU A 465 24.65 12.11 -19.92
CA GLU A 465 24.46 12.98 -21.08
C GLU A 465 22.99 13.39 -21.24
N THR A 466 22.07 12.43 -21.16
CA THR A 466 20.64 12.69 -21.28
C THR A 466 20.15 13.60 -20.16
N ALA A 467 20.50 13.28 -18.91
CA ALA A 467 20.14 14.07 -17.74
C ALA A 467 20.69 15.50 -17.84
N SER A 468 21.98 15.64 -18.21
CA SER A 468 22.63 16.95 -18.37
C SER A 468 22.03 17.81 -19.49
N SER A 469 21.41 17.18 -20.49
CA SER A 469 20.69 17.91 -21.54
C SER A 469 19.28 18.30 -21.09
N CYS A 470 18.51 17.37 -20.53
CA CYS A 470 17.09 17.62 -20.21
C CYS A 470 16.85 18.43 -18.92
N ILE A 471 17.89 18.73 -18.13
CA ILE A 471 17.81 19.76 -17.09
C ILE A 471 17.60 21.19 -17.63
N HIS A 472 17.85 21.43 -18.92
CA HIS A 472 17.60 22.71 -19.57
C HIS A 472 16.21 22.81 -20.20
N ASP A 473 15.35 21.83 -19.92
CA ASP A 473 14.02 21.78 -20.50
C ASP A 473 13.11 22.92 -20.02
N GLN A 474 12.15 23.33 -20.84
CA GLN A 474 11.18 24.36 -20.46
C GLN A 474 10.15 23.86 -19.45
N ASP A 475 9.83 22.56 -19.42
CA ASP A 475 8.91 21.97 -18.42
C ASP A 475 9.63 21.71 -17.09
N ASP A 476 9.17 22.38 -16.03
CA ASP A 476 9.67 22.25 -14.66
C ASP A 476 9.69 20.80 -14.15
N ARG A 477 8.71 19.98 -14.55
CA ARG A 477 8.61 18.57 -14.17
C ARG A 477 9.70 17.76 -14.85
N VAL A 478 9.97 18.02 -16.12
CA VAL A 478 11.07 17.37 -16.86
C VAL A 478 12.40 17.72 -16.19
N ARG A 479 12.64 19.00 -15.90
CA ARG A 479 13.84 19.44 -15.18
C ARG A 479 13.99 18.75 -13.82
N ALA A 480 12.89 18.59 -13.08
CA ALA A 480 12.90 17.91 -11.79
C ALA A 480 13.34 16.44 -11.91
N TRP A 481 12.76 15.68 -12.84
CA TRP A 481 13.16 14.28 -13.05
C TRP A 481 14.59 14.16 -13.57
N CYS A 482 14.99 15.01 -14.51
CA CYS A 482 16.36 15.03 -15.02
C CYS A 482 17.39 15.39 -13.94
N SER A 483 17.03 16.28 -13.00
CA SER A 483 17.90 16.58 -11.86
C SER A 483 18.06 15.40 -10.91
N GLN A 484 17.00 14.59 -10.71
CA GLN A 484 17.10 13.35 -9.94
C GLN A 484 18.04 12.35 -10.63
N ALA A 485 17.85 12.11 -11.93
CA ALA A 485 18.72 11.22 -12.70
C ALA A 485 20.19 11.68 -12.67
N LEU A 486 20.41 13.00 -12.74
CA LEU A 486 21.74 13.60 -12.64
C LEU A 486 22.38 13.32 -11.26
N GLY A 487 21.62 13.45 -10.17
CA GLY A 487 22.07 13.13 -8.81
C GLY A 487 22.41 11.65 -8.64
N GLN A 488 21.57 10.76 -9.17
CA GLN A 488 21.74 9.31 -9.13
C GLN A 488 22.87 8.78 -10.02
N SER A 489 23.41 9.60 -10.93
CA SER A 489 24.56 9.23 -11.77
C SER A 489 25.90 9.19 -11.00
N GLY A 490 25.89 9.54 -9.71
CA GLY A 490 27.03 9.42 -8.81
C GLY A 490 28.18 10.38 -9.14
N ALA A 491 29.39 10.03 -8.73
CA ALA A 491 30.56 10.91 -8.76
C ALA A 491 30.87 11.51 -10.14
N SER A 492 30.52 10.79 -11.22
CA SER A 492 30.67 11.28 -12.61
C SER A 492 29.88 12.55 -12.90
N ALA A 493 28.77 12.80 -12.19
CA ALA A 493 27.92 13.97 -12.38
C ALA A 493 28.40 15.22 -11.62
N ILE A 494 29.33 15.09 -10.67
CA ILE A 494 29.78 16.19 -9.80
C ILE A 494 30.26 17.41 -10.60
N PRO A 495 31.11 17.29 -11.64
CA PRO A 495 31.52 18.44 -12.44
C PRO A 495 30.33 19.19 -13.04
N ASN A 496 29.31 18.46 -13.53
CA ASN A 496 28.12 19.05 -14.13
C ASN A 496 27.27 19.75 -13.07
N ILE A 497 27.04 19.10 -11.92
CA ILE A 497 26.27 19.65 -10.80
C ILE A 497 26.92 20.93 -10.26
N LEU A 498 28.24 20.94 -10.04
CA LEU A 498 28.97 22.12 -9.56
C LEU A 498 28.89 23.27 -10.57
N LYS A 499 28.99 22.99 -11.88
CA LYS A 499 28.81 24.02 -12.92
C LYS A 499 27.42 24.67 -12.85
N LEU A 500 26.37 23.89 -12.58
CA LEU A 500 25.01 24.40 -12.47
C LEU A 500 24.79 25.28 -11.23
N LEU A 501 25.42 24.95 -10.08
CA LEU A 501 25.42 25.82 -8.90
C LEU A 501 26.08 27.19 -9.16
N GLN A 502 27.00 27.25 -10.12
CA GLN A 502 27.77 28.44 -10.48
C GLN A 502 26.98 29.40 -11.36
N SER A 503 25.96 28.89 -12.05
CA SER A 503 25.05 29.64 -12.91
C SER A 503 24.43 30.82 -12.17
N ASP A 504 24.18 31.93 -12.89
CA ASP A 504 23.40 33.04 -12.35
C ASP A 504 21.88 32.83 -12.53
N ASP A 505 21.48 31.81 -13.30
CA ASP A 505 20.09 31.38 -13.41
C ASP A 505 19.65 30.62 -12.15
N GLN A 506 18.69 31.19 -11.43
CA GLN A 506 18.11 30.61 -10.21
C GLN A 506 17.46 29.25 -10.46
N THR A 507 16.94 29.01 -11.67
CA THR A 507 16.36 27.74 -12.07
C THR A 507 17.42 26.65 -12.13
N LEU A 508 18.56 26.94 -12.77
CA LEU A 508 19.67 25.99 -12.89
C LEU A 508 20.35 25.74 -11.53
N LYS A 509 20.43 26.75 -10.67
CA LYS A 509 20.84 26.55 -9.27
C LYS A 509 19.92 25.60 -8.52
N ALA A 510 18.60 25.79 -8.62
CA ALA A 510 17.63 24.93 -7.95
C ALA A 510 17.69 23.48 -8.47
N VAL A 511 17.91 23.29 -9.77
CA VAL A 511 18.19 21.99 -10.38
C VAL A 511 19.43 21.35 -9.74
N ALA A 512 20.52 22.10 -9.60
CA ALA A 512 21.75 21.59 -9.01
C ALA A 512 21.59 21.20 -7.54
N THR A 513 20.92 22.04 -6.75
CA THR A 513 20.59 21.72 -5.34
C THR A 513 19.70 20.49 -5.23
N ARG A 514 18.72 20.33 -6.13
CA ARG A 514 17.88 19.12 -6.18
C ARG A 514 18.71 17.89 -6.55
N ALA A 515 19.57 17.97 -7.56
CA ALA A 515 20.44 16.85 -7.94
C ALA A 515 21.33 16.41 -6.76
N LEU A 516 21.91 17.36 -6.03
CA LEU A 516 22.66 17.10 -4.80
C LEU A 516 21.83 16.40 -3.71
N SER A 517 20.52 16.67 -3.63
CA SER A 517 19.66 15.99 -2.64
C SER A 517 19.41 14.51 -2.95
N PHE A 518 19.58 14.07 -4.20
CA PHE A 518 19.47 12.68 -4.64
C PHE A 518 20.83 11.98 -4.77
N PHE A 519 21.90 12.66 -4.36
CA PHE A 519 23.25 12.16 -4.49
C PHE A 519 23.60 11.24 -3.33
N ASP A 520 24.07 10.03 -3.62
CA ASP A 520 24.42 9.02 -2.63
C ASP A 520 25.66 8.18 -3.04
N ASP A 521 26.70 8.84 -3.57
CA ASP A 521 27.95 8.19 -3.97
C ASP A 521 29.11 8.61 -3.05
N PRO A 522 29.59 7.72 -2.15
CA PRO A 522 30.69 8.00 -1.25
C PRO A 522 31.98 8.44 -1.95
N ALA A 523 32.22 8.05 -3.20
CA ALA A 523 33.43 8.40 -3.94
C ALA A 523 33.57 9.92 -4.18
N ALA A 524 32.47 10.68 -4.10
CA ALA A 524 32.49 12.13 -4.25
C ALA A 524 32.66 12.90 -2.93
N LYS A 525 32.66 12.22 -1.76
CA LYS A 525 32.65 12.88 -0.44
C LYS A 525 33.82 13.86 -0.29
N ASP A 526 35.03 13.42 -0.57
CA ASP A 526 36.24 14.25 -0.42
C ASP A 526 36.19 15.47 -1.34
N ARG A 527 35.74 15.28 -2.59
CA ARG A 527 35.63 16.37 -3.56
C ARG A 527 34.58 17.41 -3.12
N LEU A 528 33.43 16.96 -2.64
CA LEU A 528 32.37 17.83 -2.14
C LEU A 528 32.82 18.58 -0.88
N MET A 529 33.53 17.92 0.04
CA MET A 529 34.12 18.56 1.23
C MET A 529 35.12 19.66 0.87
N GLU A 530 35.97 19.41 -0.12
CA GLU A 530 36.92 20.39 -0.65
C GLU A 530 36.19 21.63 -1.20
N GLU A 531 35.19 21.43 -2.05
CA GLU A 531 34.40 22.52 -2.66
C GLU A 531 33.58 23.29 -1.62
N ARG A 532 33.01 22.59 -0.64
CA ARG A 532 32.28 23.20 0.48
C ARG A 532 33.20 24.10 1.29
N THR A 533 34.41 23.63 1.62
CA THR A 533 35.38 24.38 2.42
C THR A 533 35.81 25.66 1.71
N LYS A 534 36.12 25.59 0.40
CA LYS A 534 36.49 26.75 -0.43
C LYS A 534 35.42 27.85 -0.47
N ASN A 535 34.15 27.46 -0.38
CA ASN A 535 33.00 28.37 -0.49
C ASN A 535 32.39 28.74 0.88
N SER A 536 33.03 28.32 1.98
CA SER A 536 32.57 28.59 3.36
C SER A 536 33.52 29.54 4.10
N GLY A 537 33.13 29.97 5.30
CA GLY A 537 33.96 30.81 6.18
C GLY A 537 33.55 32.28 6.26
N TRP A 538 34.28 33.06 7.06
CA TRP A 538 33.88 34.43 7.45
C TRP A 538 33.92 35.45 6.31
N MET A 539 34.68 35.20 5.24
CA MET A 539 34.75 36.05 4.04
C MET A 539 33.80 35.60 2.92
N ALA A 540 33.03 34.53 3.10
CA ALA A 540 32.15 34.02 2.05
C ALA A 540 30.97 34.97 1.81
N ASN A 541 30.76 35.35 0.55
CA ASN A 541 29.58 36.11 0.16
C ASN A 541 28.32 35.22 0.16
N LYS A 542 27.14 35.83 -0.03
CA LYS A 542 25.86 35.11 -0.04
C LYS A 542 25.83 33.94 -1.06
N LYS A 543 26.39 34.13 -2.27
CA LYS A 543 26.43 33.10 -3.32
C LYS A 543 27.28 31.90 -2.91
N ASN A 544 28.44 32.14 -2.30
CA ASN A 544 29.33 31.08 -1.81
C ASN A 544 28.71 30.34 -0.61
N LEU A 545 28.01 31.06 0.28
CA LEU A 545 27.28 30.43 1.38
C LEU A 545 26.11 29.56 0.90
N GLU A 546 25.37 29.98 -0.12
CA GLU A 546 24.33 29.16 -0.76
C GLU A 546 24.90 27.89 -1.40
N TRP A 547 26.05 28.02 -2.07
CA TRP A 547 26.80 26.89 -2.63
C TRP A 547 27.20 25.89 -1.53
N ALA A 548 27.86 26.36 -0.47
CA ALA A 548 28.30 25.52 0.63
C ALA A 548 27.13 24.79 1.30
N ARG A 549 25.97 25.47 1.49
CA ARG A 549 24.75 24.85 2.04
C ARG A 549 24.17 23.76 1.15
N ALA A 550 24.16 23.96 -0.17
CA ALA A 550 23.67 22.94 -1.10
C ALA A 550 24.54 21.66 -1.02
N ILE A 551 25.86 21.83 -0.88
CA ILE A 551 26.77 20.70 -0.68
C ILE A 551 26.59 20.06 0.71
N ASP A 552 26.39 20.86 1.75
CA ASP A 552 26.14 20.33 3.11
C ASP A 552 24.96 19.38 3.15
N GLN A 553 23.89 19.72 2.44
CA GLN A 553 22.72 18.86 2.37
C GLN A 553 23.03 17.49 1.73
N ALA A 554 23.85 17.45 0.68
CA ALA A 554 24.30 16.19 0.07
C ALA A 554 25.20 15.39 1.01
N LEU A 555 26.14 16.06 1.70
CA LEU A 555 27.06 15.40 2.64
C LEU A 555 26.32 14.73 3.79
N VAL A 556 25.28 15.39 4.33
CA VAL A 556 24.43 14.81 5.39
C VAL A 556 23.69 13.58 4.88
N ASN A 557 23.12 13.61 3.67
CA ASN A 557 22.41 12.46 3.11
C ASN A 557 23.33 11.23 2.97
N MET A 558 24.57 11.44 2.49
CA MET A 558 25.55 10.35 2.37
C MET A 558 25.99 9.76 3.72
N GLU A 559 25.96 10.53 4.80
CA GLU A 559 26.27 10.02 6.15
C GLU A 559 25.12 9.21 6.74
N VAL A 560 23.88 9.57 6.44
CA VAL A 560 22.70 8.80 6.87
C VAL A 560 22.61 7.46 6.14
N SER A 561 22.92 7.40 4.85
CA SER A 561 22.89 6.14 4.07
C SER A 561 23.95 5.10 4.50
N GLN A 562 24.97 5.50 5.26
CA GLN A 562 26.04 4.59 5.74
C GLN A 562 25.72 3.91 7.08
N HIS A 563 24.58 4.24 7.70
CA HIS A 563 24.10 3.69 8.97
C HIS A 563 22.76 2.98 8.79
#